data_AF-A0A7C1QH00-F1
#
_entry.id   AF-A0A7C1QH00-F1
#
_cell.length_a   1.000
_cell.length_b   1.000
_cell.length_c   1.000
_cell.angle_alpha   90.00
_cell.angle_beta   90.00
_cell.angle_gamma   90.00
#
_symmetry.space_group_name_H-M   'P 1'
#
loop_
_entity.id
_entity.type
_entity.pdbx_description
1 polymer ?
#
loop_
_entity_poly.entity_id
_entity_poly.type
_entity_poly.pdbx_seq_one_letter_code
_entity_poly.pdbx_strand_id
1 'polypeptide(L)'
;ELPNLIIIDGGAGQLNAARGALNRLETKIPVIAIAKKFEDIYLPGHNQPLRLGRKDRALLFIREIRDEAHRFAIKYNRLLRKKEMIK
;
A
#
# COMPACT_ATOMS: atom_id res chain seq x y z
N GLU A 1 -11.02 15.08 7.82
CA GLU A 1 -11.19 14.76 6.39
C GLU A 1 -10.75 13.32 6.14
N LEU A 2 -11.43 12.59 5.26
CA LEU A 2 -11.06 11.21 4.90
C LEU A 2 -10.31 11.20 3.57
N PRO A 3 -9.35 10.27 3.37
CA PRO A 3 -8.63 10.19 2.11
C PRO A 3 -9.55 9.74 0.97
N ASN A 4 -9.26 10.21 -0.24
CA ASN A 4 -10.01 9.80 -1.44
C ASN A 4 -9.57 8.41 -1.96
N LEU A 5 -8.40 7.93 -1.54
CA LEU A 5 -7.85 6.62 -1.93
C LEU A 5 -6.87 6.13 -0.84
N ILE A 6 -6.94 4.84 -0.53
CA ILE A 6 -5.95 4.15 0.29
C ILE A 6 -5.11 3.25 -0.61
N ILE A 7 -3.79 3.31 -0.45
CA ILE A 7 -2.84 2.45 -1.17
C ILE A 7 -2.13 1.57 -0.15
N ILE A 8 -2.16 0.26 -0.37
CA ILE A 8 -1.50 -0.73 0.48
C ILE A 8 -0.18 -1.15 -0.18
N ASP A 9 0.92 -1.11 0.59
CA ASP A 9 2.21 -1.66 0.17
C ASP A 9 2.18 -3.20 0.27
N GLY A 10 1.69 -3.82 -0.82
CA GLY A 10 1.89 -5.22 -1.14
C GLY A 10 0.75 -5.87 -1.92
N GLY A 11 0.45 -7.14 -1.65
CA GLY A 11 -0.28 -8.01 -2.59
C GLY A 11 -1.79 -8.15 -2.36
N ALA A 12 -2.44 -8.99 -3.17
CA ALA A 12 -3.88 -9.27 -3.11
C ALA A 12 -4.39 -9.69 -1.72
N GLY A 13 -3.61 -10.48 -0.98
CA GLY A 13 -3.98 -10.89 0.38
C GLY A 13 -4.11 -9.71 1.34
N GLN A 14 -3.18 -8.75 1.26
CA GLN A 14 -3.22 -7.54 2.10
C GLN A 14 -4.32 -6.59 1.65
N LEU A 15 -4.59 -6.47 0.35
CA LEU A 15 -5.75 -5.75 -0.17
C LEU A 15 -7.05 -6.29 0.41
N ASN A 16 -7.22 -7.62 0.42
CA ASN A 16 -8.41 -8.25 0.97
C ASN A 16 -8.55 -8.03 2.48
N ALA A 17 -7.45 -8.08 3.23
CA ALA A 17 -7.44 -7.78 4.65
C ALA A 17 -7.85 -6.31 4.93
N ALA A 18 -7.28 -5.36 4.17
CA ALA A 18 -7.61 -3.94 4.28
C ALA A 18 -9.08 -3.68 3.93
N ARG A 19 -9.58 -4.26 2.85
CA ARG A 19 -11.00 -4.19 2.46
C ARG A 19 -11.91 -4.76 3.55
N GLY A 20 -11.54 -5.88 4.15
CA GLY A 20 -12.28 -6.46 5.28
C GLY A 20 -12.34 -5.51 6.49
N ALA A 21 -11.26 -4.79 6.78
CA ALA A 21 -11.24 -3.77 7.82
C ALA A 21 -12.12 -2.56 7.49
N LEU A 22 -12.04 -2.02 6.26
CA LEU A 22 -12.89 -0.91 5.83
C LEU A 22 -14.38 -1.28 5.84
N ASN A 23 -14.73 -2.50 5.45
CA ASN A 23 -16.11 -3.00 5.50
C ASN A 23 -16.64 -3.05 6.94
N ARG A 24 -15.83 -3.48 7.92
CA ARG A 24 -16.22 -3.47 9.34
C ARG A 24 -16.41 -2.06 9.90
N LEU A 25 -15.74 -1.07 9.30
CA LEU A 25 -15.89 0.34 9.61
C LEU A 25 -16.96 1.02 8.75
N GLU A 26 -17.74 0.26 7.98
CA GLU A 26 -18.78 0.74 7.05
C GLU A 26 -18.29 1.87 6.12
N THR A 27 -17.00 1.86 5.81
CA THR A 27 -16.31 2.90 5.08
C THR A 27 -16.18 2.52 3.61
N LYS A 28 -16.53 3.46 2.72
CA LYS A 28 -16.51 3.26 1.26
C LYS A 28 -15.28 3.85 0.56
N ILE A 29 -14.22 4.15 1.31
CA ILE A 29 -12.99 4.69 0.71
C ILE A 29 -12.40 3.64 -0.25
N PRO A 30 -12.10 4.01 -1.51
CA PRO A 30 -11.41 3.13 -2.44
C PRO A 30 -10.08 2.66 -1.87
N VAL A 31 -9.76 1.38 -2.07
CA VAL A 31 -8.50 0.80 -1.63
C VAL A 31 -7.87 0.02 -2.78
N ILE A 32 -6.58 0.20 -3.00
CA ILE A 32 -5.77 -0.56 -3.96
C ILE A 32 -4.51 -1.08 -3.27
N ALA A 33 -3.81 -2.02 -3.89
CA ALA A 33 -2.51 -2.46 -3.42
C ALA A 33 -1.48 -2.53 -4.56
N ILE A 34 -0.21 -2.30 -4.26
CA ILE A 34 0.88 -2.40 -5.23
C ILE A 34 1.96 -3.37 -4.75
N ALA A 35 2.24 -4.41 -5.54
CA ALA A 35 3.26 -5.40 -5.20
C ALA A 35 4.63 -5.04 -5.78
N LYS A 36 5.65 -4.99 -4.91
CA LYS A 36 7.02 -4.54 -5.25
C LYS A 36 7.72 -5.31 -6.37
N LYS A 37 7.44 -6.60 -6.55
CA LYS A 37 8.20 -7.45 -7.50
C LYS A 37 7.93 -7.12 -8.96
N PHE A 38 6.67 -6.85 -9.31
CA PHE A 38 6.23 -6.61 -10.69
C PHE A 38 5.52 -5.28 -10.88
N GLU A 39 5.39 -4.49 -9.82
CA GLU A 39 4.61 -3.25 -9.82
C GLU A 39 3.15 -3.49 -10.27
N ASP A 40 2.65 -4.70 -9.99
CA ASP A 40 1.27 -5.13 -10.24
C ASP A 40 0.34 -4.36 -9.29
N ILE A 41 -0.67 -3.68 -9.85
CA ILE A 41 -1.70 -2.97 -9.09
C ILE A 41 -2.90 -3.90 -8.90
N TYR A 42 -3.24 -4.22 -7.66
CA TYR A 42 -4.38 -5.04 -7.32
C TYR A 42 -5.58 -4.15 -7.02
N LEU A 43 -6.71 -4.46 -7.66
CA LEU A 43 -7.98 -3.75 -7.51
C LEU A 43 -9.01 -4.67 -6.82
N PRO A 44 -9.84 -4.15 -5.91
CA PRO A 44 -10.92 -4.92 -5.30
C PRO A 44 -11.87 -5.49 -6.36
N GLY A 45 -12.20 -6.77 -6.25
CA GLY A 45 -13.14 -7.43 -7.16
C GLY A 45 -12.54 -7.86 -8.52
N HIS A 46 -11.26 -7.62 -8.76
CA HIS A 46 -10.58 -8.08 -9.97
C HIS A 46 -9.69 -9.30 -9.67
N ASN A 47 -9.79 -10.33 -10.51
CA ASN A 47 -8.99 -11.57 -10.37
C ASN A 47 -7.54 -11.41 -10.87
N GLN A 48 -7.30 -10.46 -11.77
CA GLN A 48 -5.96 -10.17 -12.31
C GLN A 48 -5.54 -8.75 -11.93
N PRO A 49 -4.24 -8.53 -11.67
CA PRO A 49 -3.74 -7.19 -11.41
C PRO A 49 -3.78 -6.34 -12.67
N LEU A 50 -3.99 -5.04 -12.48
CA LEU A 50 -3.76 -4.02 -13.48
C LEU A 50 -2.25 -3.83 -13.67
N ARG A 51 -1.79 -4.05 -14.90
CA ARG A 51 -0.40 -3.83 -15.31
C ARG A 51 -0.32 -2.58 -16.16
N LEU A 52 0.39 -1.59 -15.66
CA LEU A 52 0.68 -0.36 -16.38
C LEU A 52 2.04 -0.45 -17.07
N GLY A 53 2.21 0.34 -18.13
CA GLY A 53 3.52 0.47 -18.78
C GLY A 53 4.56 1.04 -17.82
N ARG A 54 5.83 0.64 -17.95
CA ARG A 54 6.91 1.12 -17.05
C ARG A 54 7.10 2.63 -17.03
N LYS A 55 6.70 3.33 -18.09
CA LYS A 55 6.77 4.80 -18.24
C LYS A 55 5.41 5.48 -17.97
N ASP A 56 4.40 4.71 -17.57
CA ASP A 56 3.08 5.24 -17.25
C ASP A 56 3.19 6.16 -16.01
N ARG A 57 2.65 7.38 -16.13
CA ARG A 57 2.75 8.38 -15.07
C ARG A 57 2.01 7.96 -13.79
N ALA A 58 0.89 7.24 -13.91
CA ALA A 58 0.16 6.76 -12.74
C ALA A 58 0.98 5.72 -11.98
N LEU A 59 1.66 4.82 -12.70
CA LEU A 59 2.55 3.83 -12.07
C LEU A 59 3.71 4.50 -11.35
N LEU A 60 4.36 5.47 -11.99
CA LEU A 60 5.47 6.21 -11.39
C LEU A 60 5.03 6.93 -10.11
N PHE A 61 3.88 7.58 -10.13
CA PHE A 61 3.35 8.28 -8.97
C PHE A 61 2.99 7.34 -7.81
N ILE A 62 2.32 6.20 -8.10
CA ILE A 62 2.01 5.20 -7.07
C ILE A 62 3.29 4.61 -6.46
N ARG A 63 4.34 4.41 -7.28
CA ARG A 63 5.65 3.95 -6.80
C ARG A 63 6.30 4.95 -5.85
N GLU A 64 6.26 6.24 -6.17
CA GLU A 64 6.77 7.30 -5.28
C GLU A 64 6.05 7.29 -3.92
N ILE A 65 4.71 7.19 -3.93
CA ILE A 65 3.90 7.09 -2.70
C ILE A 65 4.31 5.86 -1.88
N ARG A 66 4.43 4.69 -2.52
CA ARG A 66 4.85 3.46 -1.84
C ARG A 66 6.25 3.60 -1.26
N ASP A 67 7.20 4.13 -2.03
CA ASP A 67 8.59 4.24 -1.61
C ASP A 67 8.71 5.19 -0.40
N GLU A 68 7.88 6.24 -0.33
CA GLU A 68 7.78 7.11 0.84
C GLU A 68 7.16 6.43 2.06
N ALA A 69 6.08 5.66 1.87
CA ALA A 69 5.49 4.85 2.94
C ALA A 69 6.49 3.81 3.50
N HIS A 70 7.23 3.15 2.61
CA HIS A 70 8.26 2.19 2.96
C HIS A 70 9.42 2.85 3.71
N ARG A 71 9.89 4.02 3.25
CA ARG A 71 10.93 4.82 3.90
C ARG A 71 10.51 5.22 5.32
N PHE A 72 9.26 5.67 5.49
CA PHE A 72 8.70 6.03 6.78
C PHE A 72 8.68 4.83 7.74
N ALA A 73 8.20 3.67 7.28
CA ALA A 73 8.16 2.45 8.07
C ALA A 73 9.55 1.96 8.49
N ILE A 74 10.54 1.99 7.59
CA ILE A 74 11.94 1.63 7.91
C ILE A 74 12.50 2.57 8.97
N LYS A 75 12.32 3.89 8.80
CA LYS A 75 12.82 4.89 9.75
C LYS A 75 12.25 4.64 11.15
N TYR A 76 10.95 4.38 11.24
CA TYR A 76 10.28 4.09 12.51
C TYR A 76 10.81 2.81 13.18
N ASN A 77 10.93 1.71 12.42
CA ASN A 77 11.48 0.46 12.94
C ASN A 77 12.93 0.60 13.43
N ARG A 78 13.76 1.39 12.75
CA ARG A 78 15.13 1.70 13.21
C ARG A 78 15.14 2.45 14.54
N LEU A 79 14.22 3.40 14.71
CA LEU A 79 14.08 4.14 15.97
C LEU A 79 13.66 3.23 17.13
N LEU A 80 12.71 2.31 16.90
CA LEU A 80 12.26 1.35 17.92
C LEU A 80 13.41 0.43 18.36
N ARG A 81 14.13 -0.17 17.40
CA ARG A 81 15.29 -1.05 17.71
C ARG A 81 16.39 -0.32 18.50
N LYS A 82 16.65 0.96 18.17
CA LYS A 82 17.62 1.76 18.92
C LYS A 82 17.18 1.96 20.38
N LYS A 83 15.88 2.16 20.63
CA LYS A 83 15.36 2.30 22.00
C LYS A 83 15.46 1.01 22.80
N GLU A 84 15.24 -0.14 22.16
CA GLU A 84 15.38 -1.46 22.80
C GLU A 84 16.84 -1.75 23.18
N MET A 85 17.82 -1.34 22.37
CA MET A 85 19.25 -1.54 22.68
C MET A 85 19.79 -0.64 23.80
N ILE A 86 19.10 0.45 24.13
CA ILE A 86 19.50 1.39 25.20
C ILE A 86 18.86 1.00 26.54
N LYS A 87 17.91 0.06 26.52
CA LYS A 87 17.24 -0.47 27.71
C LYS A 87 17.97 -1.70 28.23
#